data_AF-A0A8T5NZS1-F1
#
_entry.id   AF-A0A8T5NZS1-F1
#
_cell.length_a   1.000
_cell.length_b   1.000
_cell.length_c   1.000
_cell.angle_alpha   90.00
_cell.angle_beta   90.00
_cell.angle_gamma   90.00
#
_symmetry.space_group_name_H-M   'P 1'
#
loop_
_entity.id
_entity.type
_entity.pdbx_description
1 polymer ?
#
loop_
_entity_poly.entity_id
_entity_poly.type
_entity_poly.pdbx_seq_one_letter_code
_entity_poly.pdbx_strand_id
1 'polypeptide(L)'
;MSRINNDLFVGYISPFVAGEMFNSIRYADNIKTDKKPEILHAIVDLLVSAKVENFVPSIGDMRVYSELRDADTRISESDMMHVVCAKILEIPLVTTDDKMLKSRGLKKHVDIMSPVDVLAI
;
A
#
# COMPACT_ATOMS: atom_id res chain seq x y z
N MET A 1 20.60 16.23 -12.37
CA MET A 1 19.90 15.41 -11.35
C MET A 1 19.70 14.02 -11.92
N SER A 2 20.44 13.05 -11.38
CA SER A 2 20.35 11.65 -11.76
C SER A 2 18.98 11.11 -11.38
N ARG A 3 18.17 10.71 -12.37
CA ARG A 3 17.00 9.88 -12.12
C ARG A 3 17.49 8.61 -11.42
N ILE A 4 16.98 8.31 -10.23
CA ILE A 4 17.22 7.02 -9.58
C ILE A 4 16.43 6.01 -10.41
N ASN A 5 17.15 5.23 -11.22
CA ASN A 5 16.58 4.09 -11.92
C ASN A 5 16.57 2.95 -10.91
N ASN A 6 15.38 2.56 -10.42
CA ASN A 6 15.27 1.44 -9.51
C ASN A 6 14.99 0.17 -10.34
N ASP A 7 16.05 -0.53 -10.73
CA ASP A 7 15.97 -1.81 -11.47
C ASP A 7 15.50 -2.98 -10.59
N LEU A 8 15.12 -2.72 -9.33
CA LEU A 8 14.89 -3.74 -8.29
C LEU A 8 13.43 -4.05 -8.00
N PHE A 9 12.47 -3.21 -8.40
CA PHE A 9 11.04 -3.45 -8.11
C PHE A 9 10.13 -2.79 -9.14
N VAL A 10 9.34 -3.60 -9.85
CA VAL A 10 8.19 -3.14 -10.62
C VAL A 10 6.96 -3.40 -9.75
N GLY A 11 6.43 -2.35 -9.11
CA GLY A 11 5.26 -2.49 -8.27
C GLY A 11 4.57 -1.17 -7.97
N TYR A 12 3.39 -1.28 -7.39
CA TYR A 12 2.47 -0.18 -7.18
C TYR A 12 2.45 0.20 -5.70
N ILE A 13 2.56 1.49 -5.39
CA ILE A 13 2.26 2.02 -4.06
C ILE A 13 0.95 2.78 -4.18
N SER A 14 -0.08 2.39 -3.43
CA SER A 14 -1.34 3.13 -3.52
C SER A 14 -1.18 4.55 -2.95
N PRO A 15 -1.93 5.54 -3.45
CA PRO A 15 -1.91 6.90 -2.90
C PRO A 15 -2.34 6.92 -1.43
N PHE A 16 -3.11 5.92 -0.97
CA PHE A 16 -3.45 5.74 0.44
C PHE A 16 -2.21 5.39 1.27
N VAL A 17 -1.36 4.45 0.81
CA VAL A 17 -0.10 4.11 1.50
C VAL A 17 0.81 5.34 1.56
N ALA A 18 0.94 6.07 0.45
CA ALA A 18 1.72 7.31 0.44
C ALA A 18 1.18 8.33 1.47
N GLY A 19 -0.14 8.52 1.52
CA GLY A 19 -0.80 9.38 2.50
C GLY A 19 -0.54 8.95 3.94
N GLU A 20 -0.63 7.66 4.24
CA GLU A 20 -0.31 7.11 5.56
C GLU A 20 1.15 7.37 5.95
N MET A 21 2.11 7.11 5.05
CA MET A 21 3.53 7.38 5.29
C MET A 21 3.78 8.85 5.63
N PHE A 22 3.21 9.78 4.85
CA PHE A 22 3.32 11.22 5.13
C PHE A 22 2.73 11.59 6.48
N ASN A 23 1.54 11.06 6.79
CA ASN A 23 0.84 11.35 8.02
C ASN A 23 1.62 10.84 9.24
N SER A 24 2.11 9.60 9.18
CA SER A 24 2.91 8.98 10.24
C SER A 24 4.19 9.77 10.53
N ILE A 25 4.90 10.26 9.51
CA ILE A 25 6.13 11.05 9.72
C ILE A 25 5.79 12.45 10.27
N ARG A 26 4.75 13.09 9.74
CA ARG A 26 4.36 14.45 10.13
C ARG A 26 3.96 14.52 11.60
N TYR A 27 3.20 13.53 12.08
CA TYR A 27 2.64 13.52 13.44
C TYR A 27 3.37 12.57 14.41
N ALA A 28 4.47 11.93 13.99
CA ALA A 28 5.32 11.15 14.87
C ALA A 28 5.95 12.03 15.97
N ASP A 29 5.67 11.73 17.24
CA ASP A 29 6.24 12.42 18.39
C ASP A 29 7.70 12.00 18.66
N ASN A 30 8.10 10.82 18.19
CA ASN A 30 9.44 10.28 18.33
C ASN A 30 10.44 10.79 17.28
N ILE A 31 9.98 11.56 16.28
CA ILE A 31 10.84 12.20 15.27
C ILE A 31 11.00 13.66 15.64
N LYS A 32 12.25 14.12 15.81
CA LYS A 32 12.55 15.53 16.07
C LYS A 32 11.98 16.41 14.95
N THR A 33 11.34 17.52 15.32
CA THR A 33 10.62 18.40 14.37
C THR A 33 11.50 18.90 13.23
N ASP A 34 12.78 19.19 13.49
CA ASP A 34 13.77 19.63 12.51
C ASP A 34 14.20 18.53 11.53
N LYS A 35 13.99 17.26 11.89
CA LYS A 35 14.26 16.09 11.03
C LYS A 35 13.09 15.66 10.17
N LYS A 36 11.85 16.07 10.50
CA LYS A 36 10.66 15.70 9.73
C LYS A 36 10.75 16.11 8.25
N PRO A 37 11.18 17.33 7.86
CA PRO A 37 11.27 17.71 6.46
C PRO A 37 12.23 16.85 5.65
N GLU A 38 13.39 16.50 6.22
CA GLU A 38 14.41 15.66 5.59
C GLU A 38 13.86 14.26 5.27
N ILE A 39 13.17 13.65 6.24
CA ILE A 39 12.57 12.32 6.07
C ILE A 39 11.42 12.37 5.06
N LEU A 40 10.57 13.40 5.12
CA LEU A 40 9.48 13.57 4.16
C LEU A 40 10.00 13.70 2.73
N HIS A 41 11.08 14.46 2.51
CA HIS A 41 11.71 14.56 1.19
C HIS A 41 12.23 13.22 0.71
N ALA A 42 12.91 12.44 1.57
CA ALA A 42 13.38 11.11 1.22
C ALA A 42 12.24 10.16 0.81
N ILE A 43 11.07 10.25 1.47
CA ILE A 43 9.89 9.48 1.07
C ILE A 43 9.35 9.93 -0.29
N VAL A 44 9.26 11.24 -0.55
CA VAL A 44 8.84 11.74 -1.89
C VAL A 44 9.79 11.21 -2.97
N ASP A 45 11.10 11.30 -2.74
CA ASP A 45 12.11 10.83 -3.68
C ASP A 45 11.97 9.33 -3.93
N LEU A 46 11.72 8.53 -2.89
CA LEU A 46 11.44 7.10 -3.02
C LEU A 46 10.20 6.83 -3.88
N LEU A 47 9.09 7.51 -3.61
CA LEU A 47 7.82 7.33 -4.33
C LEU A 47 7.95 7.73 -5.81
N VAL A 48 8.64 8.84 -6.09
CA VAL A 48 8.91 9.29 -7.47
C VAL A 48 9.81 8.30 -8.20
N SER A 49 10.82 7.76 -7.51
CA SER A 49 11.80 6.82 -8.09
C SER A 49 11.20 5.43 -8.33
N ALA A 50 10.23 5.02 -7.52
CA ALA A 50 9.53 3.75 -7.67
C ALA A 50 8.50 3.75 -8.83
N LYS A 51 8.42 4.82 -9.64
CA LYS A 51 7.44 4.99 -10.73
C LYS A 51 6.02 4.60 -10.30
N VAL A 52 5.66 5.00 -9.09
CA VAL A 52 4.38 4.66 -8.48
C VAL A 52 3.26 5.18 -9.38
N GLU A 53 2.52 4.28 -10.03
CA GLU A 53 1.29 4.66 -10.70
C GLU A 53 0.25 4.98 -9.62
N ASN A 54 -0.21 6.23 -9.61
CA ASN A 54 -1.24 6.69 -8.69
C ASN A 54 -2.60 6.15 -9.16
N PHE A 55 -2.98 4.99 -8.66
CA PHE A 55 -4.33 4.46 -8.86
C PHE A 55 -5.25 4.93 -7.73
N VAL A 56 -6.26 5.73 -8.07
CA VAL A 56 -7.34 6.13 -7.16
C VAL A 56 -8.63 5.47 -7.64
N PRO A 57 -9.27 4.59 -6.83
CA PRO A 57 -10.54 3.98 -7.20
C PRO A 57 -11.60 5.04 -7.49
N SER A 58 -12.30 4.88 -8.60
CA SER A 58 -13.42 5.73 -9.00
C SER A 58 -14.73 5.30 -8.30
N ILE A 59 -15.81 6.07 -8.47
CA ILE A 59 -17.13 5.71 -7.91
C ILE A 59 -17.61 4.34 -8.42
N GLY A 60 -17.31 4.00 -9.68
CA GLY A 60 -17.67 2.69 -10.25
C GLY A 60 -16.96 1.51 -9.58
N ASP A 61 -15.79 1.78 -9.01
CA ASP A 61 -14.94 0.78 -8.37
C ASP A 61 -15.38 0.47 -6.93
N MET A 62 -16.25 1.30 -6.34
CA MET A 62 -16.75 1.08 -4.97
C MET A 62 -17.64 -0.16 -4.84
N ARG A 63 -18.15 -0.71 -5.94
CA ARG A 63 -18.80 -2.03 -5.92
C ARG A 63 -17.82 -3.13 -5.47
N VAL A 64 -16.55 -3.00 -5.86
CA VAL A 64 -15.48 -3.94 -5.46
C VAL A 64 -15.26 -3.87 -3.95
N TYR A 65 -15.33 -2.67 -3.36
CA TYR A 65 -15.24 -2.49 -1.91
C TYR A 65 -16.34 -3.27 -1.18
N SER A 66 -17.61 -3.14 -1.60
CA SER A 66 -18.71 -3.86 -0.96
C SER A 66 -18.53 -5.38 -1.01
N GLU A 67 -18.13 -5.92 -2.17
CA GLU A 67 -17.87 -7.36 -2.32
C GLU A 67 -16.77 -7.85 -1.38
N LEU A 68 -15.66 -7.12 -1.30
CA LEU A 68 -14.53 -7.48 -0.42
C LEU A 68 -14.88 -7.30 1.06
N ARG A 69 -15.70 -6.29 1.39
CA ARG A 69 -16.17 -6.04 2.75
C ARG A 69 -17.00 -7.20 3.28
N ASP A 70 -17.87 -7.76 2.45
CA ASP A 70 -18.67 -8.93 2.79
C ASP A 70 -17.81 -10.19 2.96
N ALA A 71 -16.69 -10.27 2.25
CA ALA A 71 -15.74 -11.38 2.35
C ALA A 71 -14.94 -11.38 3.67
N ASP A 72 -14.61 -10.22 4.24
CA ASP A 72 -14.01 -10.11 5.58
C ASP A 72 -14.27 -8.76 6.25
N THR A 73 -15.19 -8.76 7.22
CA THR A 73 -15.60 -7.54 7.96
C THR A 73 -14.61 -7.09 9.03
N ARG A 74 -13.58 -7.88 9.34
CA ARG A 74 -12.63 -7.62 10.44
C ARG A 74 -11.48 -6.69 10.05
N ILE A 75 -11.26 -6.54 8.75
CA ILE A 75 -10.19 -5.71 8.17
C ILE A 75 -10.59 -4.23 8.31
N SER A 76 -9.64 -3.33 8.55
CA SER A 76 -9.96 -1.91 8.68
C SER A 76 -10.47 -1.33 7.36
N GLU A 77 -11.02 -0.12 7.38
CA GLU A 77 -11.41 0.58 6.14
C GLU A 77 -10.18 0.91 5.28
N SER A 78 -9.10 1.38 5.90
CA SER A 78 -7.86 1.72 5.18
C SER A 78 -7.23 0.48 4.54
N ASP A 79 -7.10 -0.60 5.31
CA ASP A 79 -6.52 -1.86 4.80
C ASP A 79 -7.35 -2.43 3.65
N MET A 80 -8.68 -2.35 3.75
CA MET A 80 -9.56 -2.81 2.67
C MET A 80 -9.36 -2.01 1.38
N MET A 81 -9.08 -0.71 1.47
CA MET A 81 -8.78 0.09 0.28
C MET A 81 -7.51 -0.38 -0.43
N HIS A 82 -6.52 -0.90 0.29
CA HIS A 82 -5.36 -1.55 -0.34
C HIS A 82 -5.76 -2.82 -1.10
N VAL A 83 -6.64 -3.64 -0.53
CA VAL A 83 -7.15 -4.85 -1.18
C VAL A 83 -8.00 -4.51 -2.41
N VAL A 84 -8.82 -3.46 -2.34
CA VAL A 84 -9.59 -2.94 -3.49
C VAL A 84 -8.66 -2.54 -4.63
N CYS A 85 -7.63 -1.75 -4.34
CA CYS A 85 -6.65 -1.35 -5.34
C CYS A 85 -5.96 -2.56 -5.98
N ALA A 86 -5.51 -3.52 -5.16
CA ALA A 86 -4.87 -4.74 -5.64
C ALA A 86 -5.80 -5.56 -6.55
N LYS A 87 -7.09 -5.68 -6.18
CA LYS A 87 -8.09 -6.39 -6.99
C LYS A 87 -8.33 -5.73 -8.34
N ILE A 88 -8.49 -4.41 -8.38
CA ILE A 88 -8.79 -3.70 -9.63
C ILE A 88 -7.60 -3.69 -10.58
N LEU A 89 -6.40 -3.56 -10.02
CA LEU A 89 -5.16 -3.59 -10.78
C LEU A 89 -4.72 -5.02 -11.15
N GLU A 90 -5.41 -6.05 -10.63
CA GLU A 90 -5.08 -7.46 -10.82
C GLU A 90 -3.63 -7.79 -10.41
N ILE A 91 -3.17 -7.21 -9.30
CA ILE A 91 -1.82 -7.40 -8.75
C ILE A 91 -1.86 -8.07 -7.37
N PRO A 92 -0.80 -8.79 -6.97
CA PRO A 92 -0.69 -9.30 -5.62
C PRO A 92 -0.57 -8.16 -4.60
N LEU A 93 -1.23 -8.32 -3.45
CA LEU A 93 -1.07 -7.45 -2.29
C LEU A 93 0.01 -8.04 -1.38
N VAL A 94 1.13 -7.34 -1.26
CA VAL A 94 2.19 -7.67 -0.32
C VAL A 94 1.97 -6.91 0.99
N THR A 95 1.85 -7.61 2.10
CA THR A 95 1.60 -6.98 3.42
C THR A 95 2.18 -7.78 4.57
N THR A 96 2.51 -7.09 5.66
CA THR A 96 2.87 -7.69 6.95
C THR A 96 1.68 -7.80 7.92
N ASP A 97 0.48 -7.37 7.51
CA ASP A 97 -0.71 -7.46 8.37
C ASP A 97 -1.22 -8.89 8.45
N ASP A 98 -1.09 -9.46 9.65
CA ASP A 98 -1.51 -10.81 9.99
C ASP A 98 -2.99 -11.09 9.74
N LYS A 99 -3.89 -10.12 9.93
CA LYS A 99 -5.33 -10.28 9.69
C LYS A 99 -5.59 -10.47 8.20
N MET A 100 -4.93 -9.69 7.34
CA MET A 100 -5.02 -9.82 5.89
C MET A 100 -4.39 -11.13 5.41
N LEU A 101 -3.19 -11.46 5.89
CA LEU A 101 -2.51 -12.71 5.55
C LEU A 101 -3.30 -13.97 5.96
N LYS A 102 -4.07 -13.90 7.05
CA LYS A 102 -4.91 -15.01 7.54
C LYS A 102 -6.35 -14.97 6.99
N SER A 103 -6.71 -13.96 6.18
CA SER A 103 -8.07 -13.84 5.63
C SER A 103 -8.33 -14.88 4.55
N ARG A 104 -9.10 -15.92 4.89
CA ARG A 104 -9.56 -16.93 3.91
C ARG A 104 -10.59 -16.38 2.93
N GLY A 105 -11.31 -15.32 3.30
CA GLY A 105 -12.30 -14.68 2.45
C GLY A 105 -11.63 -13.88 1.35
N LEU A 106 -10.79 -12.91 1.73
CA LEU A 106 -10.11 -12.02 0.79
C LEU A 106 -9.15 -12.75 -0.15
N LYS A 107 -8.49 -13.81 0.33
CA LYS A 107 -7.59 -14.64 -0.50
C LYS A 107 -8.28 -15.36 -1.67
N LYS A 108 -9.61 -15.37 -1.72
CA LYS A 108 -10.36 -15.87 -2.90
C LYS A 108 -10.45 -14.83 -4.02
N HIS A 109 -10.18 -13.56 -3.72
CA HIS A 109 -10.37 -12.44 -4.63
C HIS A 109 -9.05 -11.74 -4.98
N VAL A 110 -8.04 -11.79 -4.11
CA VAL A 110 -6.74 -11.15 -4.28
C VAL A 110 -5.65 -12.09 -3.76
N ASP A 111 -4.52 -12.17 -4.45
CA ASP A 111 -3.34 -12.87 -3.94
C ASP A 111 -2.68 -12.02 -2.85
N ILE A 112 -2.77 -12.46 -1.59
CA ILE A 112 -2.24 -11.73 -0.43
C ILE A 112 -1.05 -12.50 0.14
N MET A 113 0.12 -11.88 0.06
CA MET A 113 1.41 -12.52 0.33
C MET A 113 2.21 -11.77 1.40
N SER A 114 3.05 -12.48 2.15
CA SER A 114 4.05 -11.85 3.02
C SER A 114 5.24 -11.39 2.19
N PRO A 115 5.91 -10.28 2.53
CA PRO A 115 7.19 -9.91 1.92
C PRO A 115 8.23 -11.04 1.97
N VAL A 116 8.20 -11.86 3.03
CA VAL A 116 9.07 -13.03 3.22
C VAL A 116 8.89 -14.04 2.08
N ASP A 117 7.63 -14.29 1.69
CA ASP A 117 7.29 -15.23 0.62
C ASP A 117 7.75 -14.72 -0.75
N VAL A 118 7.67 -13.40 -0.97
CA VAL A 118 8.05 -12.74 -2.24
C VAL A 118 9.56 -12.68 -2.42
N LEU A 119 10.30 -12.41 -1.34
CA LEU A 119 11.74 -12.22 -1.38
C LEU A 119 12.52 -13.55 -1.22
N ALA A 120 11.82 -14.66 -0.95
CA ALA A 120 12.40 -15.99 -0.74
C ALA A 120 13.53 -16.02 0.32
N ILE A 121 13.38 -15.23 1.39
CA ILE A 121 14.31 -15.12 2.53
C ILE A 121 13.72 -15.72 3.80
#